data_AF-A0A7I7YVU7-F1
#
_entry.id   AF-A0A7I7YVU7-F1
#
_cell.length_a   1.000
_cell.length_b   1.000
_cell.length_c   1.000
_cell.angle_alpha   90.00
_cell.angle_beta   90.00
_cell.angle_gamma   90.00
#
_symmetry.space_group_name_H-M   'P 1'
#
loop_
_entity.id
_entity.type
_entity.pdbx_description
1 polymer ?
#
loop_
_entity_poly.entity_id
_entity_poly.type
_entity_poly.pdbx_seq_one_letter_code
_entity_poly.pdbx_strand_id
1 'polypeptide(L)'
;MARLTRPLLLCGAALLAVACTRVVDGTALPGPGATRKVVHGVDVDTILLDQARMGAITGAGEHLTIIPSMDGTNPVDIESLAGSAPRECRFLFAETATFGPDIEEFHKTTFQDPPDGALISEGAAAYRDADTARHALGALAHEVGACAGDADGQQFVGDWNAGADSLHLGPGGCGRDYRVVSVAMVEVTSCGFPQSVSDIVMTNIASNVPG
;
A
#
# COMPACT_ATOMS: atom_id res chain seq x y z
N MET A 1 -53.78 40.90 14.27
CA MET A 1 -53.11 39.58 14.16
C MET A 1 -52.42 39.31 12.81
N ALA A 2 -52.29 40.29 11.88
CA ALA A 2 -51.72 40.05 10.54
C ALA A 2 -50.27 40.56 10.32
N ARG A 3 -49.57 41.04 11.35
CA ARG A 3 -48.22 41.67 11.21
C ARG A 3 -47.04 40.77 11.56
N LEU A 4 -47.27 39.58 12.15
CA LEU A 4 -46.20 38.65 12.55
C LEU A 4 -45.98 37.48 11.57
N THR A 5 -46.85 37.29 10.59
CA THR A 5 -46.77 36.17 9.63
C THR A 5 -45.70 36.35 8.55
N ARG A 6 -45.39 37.59 8.15
CA ARG A 6 -44.37 37.89 7.13
C ARG A 6 -42.93 37.52 7.54
N PRO A 7 -42.42 37.87 8.75
CA PRO A 7 -41.06 37.50 9.14
C PRO A 7 -40.89 35.99 9.35
N LEU A 8 -41.93 35.29 9.82
CA LEU A 8 -41.93 33.84 10.00
C LEU A 8 -41.82 33.08 8.66
N LEU A 9 -42.49 33.55 7.61
CA LEU A 9 -42.39 32.96 6.26
C LEU A 9 -41.02 33.18 5.61
N LEU A 10 -40.39 34.34 5.85
CA LEU A 10 -39.04 34.65 5.35
C LEU A 10 -37.95 33.83 6.06
N CYS A 11 -38.06 33.62 7.38
CA CYS A 11 -37.14 32.73 8.11
C CYS A 11 -37.31 31.26 7.69
N GLY A 12 -38.53 30.80 7.41
CA GLY A 12 -38.79 29.45 6.93
C GLY A 12 -38.15 29.16 5.56
N ALA A 13 -38.21 30.11 4.62
CA ALA A 13 -37.60 29.97 3.30
C ALA A 13 -36.06 29.96 3.37
N ALA A 14 -35.45 30.76 4.25
CA ALA A 14 -34.00 30.75 4.45
C ALA A 14 -33.48 29.44 5.07
N LEU A 15 -34.24 28.85 6.02
CA LEU A 15 -33.88 27.57 6.63
C LEU A 15 -33.96 26.39 5.64
N LEU A 16 -34.91 26.43 4.69
CA LEU A 16 -35.04 25.40 3.65
C LEU A 16 -33.92 25.46 2.61
N ALA A 17 -33.38 26.64 2.32
CA ALA A 17 -32.26 26.78 1.37
C ALA A 17 -30.94 26.20 1.92
N VAL A 18 -30.68 26.31 3.23
CA VAL A 18 -29.46 25.79 3.87
C VAL A 18 -29.50 24.27 4.06
N ALA A 19 -30.70 23.66 4.14
CA ALA A 19 -30.84 22.22 4.32
C ALA A 19 -30.60 21.39 3.05
N CYS A 20 -30.68 22.01 1.87
CA CYS A 20 -30.56 21.30 0.58
C CYS A 20 -29.16 21.30 -0.03
N THR A 21 -28.22 22.09 0.51
CA THR A 21 -26.83 22.11 0.03
C THR A 21 -25.91 21.46 1.05
N ARG A 22 -25.81 20.13 1.00
CA ARG A 22 -24.66 19.45 1.62
C ARG A 22 -23.49 19.58 0.67
N VAL A 23 -22.52 20.41 1.05
CA VAL A 23 -21.19 20.33 0.45
C VAL A 23 -20.60 19.04 0.98
N VAL A 24 -20.51 18.04 0.11
CA VAL A 24 -19.69 16.86 0.37
C VAL A 24 -18.32 17.25 -0.12
N ASP A 25 -17.38 17.46 0.79
CA ASP A 25 -15.98 17.55 0.42
C ASP A 25 -15.60 16.22 -0.25
N GLY A 26 -15.30 16.30 -1.53
CA GLY A 26 -14.81 15.19 -2.32
C GLY A 26 -13.60 15.70 -3.09
N THR A 27 -12.45 15.09 -2.86
CA THR A 27 -11.29 15.28 -3.73
C THR A 27 -11.58 14.59 -5.05
N ALA A 28 -11.44 15.32 -6.16
CA ALA A 28 -11.55 14.74 -7.48
C ALA A 28 -10.45 13.68 -7.64
N LEU A 29 -10.83 12.43 -7.90
CA LEU A 29 -9.88 11.40 -8.28
C LEU A 29 -9.39 11.67 -9.71
N PRO A 30 -8.10 11.43 -10.00
CA PRO A 30 -7.61 11.49 -11.37
C PRO A 30 -8.41 10.56 -12.28
N GLY A 31 -8.75 11.04 -13.49
CA GLY A 31 -9.44 10.20 -14.48
C GLY A 31 -8.54 9.06 -14.99
N PRO A 32 -9.12 8.02 -15.61
CA PRO A 32 -8.35 6.98 -16.30
C PRO A 32 -7.37 7.62 -17.31
N GLY A 33 -6.07 7.34 -17.18
CA GLY A 33 -5.03 7.93 -18.04
C GLY A 33 -4.52 9.31 -17.61
N ALA A 34 -4.84 9.77 -16.39
CA ALA A 34 -4.09 10.87 -15.79
C ALA A 34 -2.60 10.51 -15.73
N THR A 35 -1.74 11.45 -16.11
CA THR A 35 -0.29 11.27 -16.04
C THR A 35 0.10 11.01 -14.59
N ARG A 36 0.76 9.88 -14.35
CA ARG A 36 1.31 9.46 -13.05
C ARG A 36 2.17 10.58 -12.47
N LYS A 37 1.97 10.87 -11.19
CA LYS A 37 2.65 11.99 -10.50
C LYS A 37 4.04 11.56 -10.07
N VAL A 38 5.06 12.24 -10.58
CA VAL A 38 6.41 12.12 -10.01
C VAL A 38 6.46 12.90 -8.70
N VAL A 39 6.78 12.22 -7.59
CA VAL A 39 6.81 12.82 -6.25
C VAL A 39 8.26 13.00 -5.81
N HIS A 40 8.71 14.25 -5.70
CA HIS A 40 10.10 14.57 -5.35
C HIS A 40 11.16 13.84 -6.21
N GLY A 41 10.88 13.68 -7.51
CA GLY A 41 11.75 12.97 -8.45
C GLY A 41 11.54 11.45 -8.48
N VAL A 42 10.76 10.89 -7.56
CA VAL A 42 10.42 9.46 -7.53
C VAL A 42 9.19 9.19 -8.39
N ASP A 43 9.36 8.35 -9.40
CA ASP A 43 8.28 7.78 -10.22
C ASP A 43 8.18 6.28 -9.91
N VAL A 44 7.09 5.87 -9.26
CA VAL A 44 6.88 4.50 -8.77
C VAL A 44 6.89 3.47 -9.90
N ASP A 45 6.51 3.84 -11.13
CA ASP A 45 6.50 2.92 -12.28
C ASP A 45 7.93 2.60 -12.77
N THR A 46 8.88 3.47 -12.48
CA THR A 46 10.25 3.37 -13.01
C THR A 46 11.27 2.88 -11.99
N ILE A 47 10.96 2.98 -10.70
CA ILE A 47 11.83 2.43 -9.66
C ILE A 47 11.64 0.92 -9.48
N LEU A 48 10.44 0.41 -9.75
CA LEU A 48 10.15 -1.03 -9.76
C LEU A 48 10.83 -1.72 -10.94
N LEU A 49 11.03 -3.02 -10.81
CA LEU A 49 11.78 -3.81 -11.78
C LEU A 49 10.88 -4.32 -12.89
N ASP A 50 11.39 -4.32 -14.12
CA ASP A 50 10.67 -4.99 -15.19
C ASP A 50 10.74 -6.53 -15.03
N GLN A 51 9.83 -7.23 -15.72
CA GLN A 51 9.75 -8.69 -15.69
C GLN A 51 11.07 -9.37 -16.08
N ALA A 52 11.83 -8.78 -17.01
CA ALA A 52 13.11 -9.34 -17.43
C ALA A 52 14.14 -9.30 -16.30
N ARG A 53 14.21 -8.19 -15.57
CA ARG A 53 15.09 -8.02 -14.41
C ARG A 53 14.65 -8.92 -13.25
N MET A 54 13.35 -8.99 -12.97
CA MET A 54 12.80 -9.90 -11.97
C MET A 54 13.08 -11.37 -12.33
N GLY A 55 12.91 -11.76 -13.59
CA GLY A 55 13.25 -13.10 -14.09
C GLY A 55 14.73 -13.45 -13.94
N ALA A 56 15.62 -12.47 -14.14
CA ALA A 56 17.06 -12.66 -13.94
C ALA A 56 17.44 -12.83 -12.46
N ILE A 57 16.80 -12.09 -11.55
CA ILE A 57 17.08 -12.15 -10.10
C ILE A 57 16.55 -13.45 -9.50
N THR A 58 15.33 -13.85 -9.87
CA THR A 58 14.69 -15.09 -9.39
C THR A 58 15.33 -16.36 -9.95
N GLY A 59 16.01 -16.25 -11.10
CA GLY A 59 16.54 -17.39 -11.85
C GLY A 59 15.50 -18.09 -12.73
N ALA A 60 14.25 -17.63 -12.73
CA ALA A 60 13.15 -18.18 -13.52
C ALA A 60 13.20 -17.73 -15.00
N GLY A 61 13.89 -16.64 -15.32
CA GLY A 61 14.01 -16.14 -16.69
C GLY A 61 12.65 -15.85 -17.33
N GLU A 62 12.41 -16.37 -18.54
CA GLU A 62 11.14 -16.18 -19.27
C GLU A 62 9.95 -16.94 -18.63
N HIS A 63 10.19 -17.81 -17.65
CA HIS A 63 9.14 -18.53 -16.94
C HIS A 63 8.49 -17.69 -15.84
N LEU A 64 9.15 -16.64 -15.37
CA LEU A 64 8.56 -15.71 -14.42
C LEU A 64 7.48 -14.89 -15.13
N THR A 65 6.23 -14.99 -14.69
CA THR A 65 5.10 -14.31 -15.34
C THR A 65 4.37 -13.40 -14.36
N ILE A 66 3.93 -12.23 -14.82
CA ILE A 66 3.03 -11.36 -14.05
C ILE A 66 1.68 -12.05 -13.90
N ILE A 67 1.11 -12.03 -12.69
CA ILE A 67 -0.27 -12.45 -12.48
C ILE A 67 -1.19 -11.32 -12.98
N PRO A 68 -2.01 -11.54 -14.02
CA PRO A 68 -2.68 -10.43 -14.72
C PRO A 68 -3.58 -9.54 -13.86
N SER A 69 -4.14 -10.05 -12.77
CA SER A 69 -4.99 -9.28 -11.84
C SER A 69 -4.22 -8.62 -10.68
N MET A 70 -2.90 -8.75 -10.65
CA MET A 70 -2.03 -8.31 -9.55
C MET A 70 -0.91 -7.38 -10.02
N ASP A 71 -1.14 -6.68 -11.14
CA ASP A 71 -0.41 -5.48 -11.54
C ASP A 71 -1.36 -4.29 -11.35
N GLY A 72 -1.16 -3.54 -10.27
CA GLY A 72 -2.12 -2.59 -9.74
C GLY A 72 -1.48 -1.25 -9.40
N THR A 73 -2.14 -0.17 -9.80
CA THR A 73 -1.72 1.22 -9.50
C THR A 73 -2.46 1.85 -8.32
N ASN A 74 -3.28 1.06 -7.63
CA ASN A 74 -3.99 1.49 -6.43
C ASN A 74 -3.88 0.39 -5.36
N PRO A 75 -3.79 0.75 -4.06
CA PRO A 75 -3.86 -0.23 -2.99
C PRO A 75 -5.17 -1.00 -3.04
N VAL A 76 -5.09 -2.32 -2.91
CA VAL A 76 -6.24 -3.22 -2.87
C VAL A 76 -6.28 -3.95 -1.54
N ASP A 77 -7.46 -3.99 -0.94
CA ASP A 77 -7.72 -4.86 0.19
C ASP A 77 -8.41 -6.13 -0.29
N ILE A 78 -8.02 -7.28 0.26
CA ILE A 78 -8.69 -8.55 0.01
C ILE A 78 -9.66 -8.77 1.15
N GLU A 79 -10.88 -8.21 1.04
CA GLU A 79 -11.81 -8.09 2.17
C GLU A 79 -12.21 -9.45 2.75
N SER A 80 -12.26 -10.50 1.92
CA SER A 80 -12.56 -11.86 2.38
C SER A 80 -11.47 -12.41 3.31
N LEU A 81 -10.20 -12.12 3.03
CA LEU A 81 -9.07 -12.55 3.86
C LEU A 81 -8.90 -11.63 5.06
N ALA A 82 -8.93 -10.31 4.86
CA ALA A 82 -8.84 -9.33 5.93
C ALA A 82 -9.99 -9.46 6.95
N GLY A 83 -11.20 -9.80 6.50
CA GLY A 83 -12.34 -10.05 7.37
C GLY A 83 -12.19 -11.31 8.24
N SER A 84 -11.34 -12.25 7.84
CA SER A 84 -11.08 -13.51 8.56
C SER A 84 -9.91 -13.44 9.54
N ALA A 85 -9.04 -12.43 9.41
CA ALA A 85 -7.90 -12.21 10.30
C ALA A 85 -8.29 -11.44 11.57
N PRO A 86 -7.55 -11.63 12.69
CA PRO A 86 -7.59 -10.72 13.84
C PRO A 86 -7.40 -9.28 13.39
N ARG A 87 -8.03 -8.32 14.07
CA ARG A 87 -8.10 -6.92 13.64
C ARG A 87 -6.70 -6.33 13.44
N GLU A 88 -5.81 -6.64 14.34
CA GLU A 88 -4.42 -6.19 14.42
C GLU A 88 -3.55 -6.82 13.31
N CYS A 89 -3.98 -7.95 12.73
CA CYS A 89 -3.25 -8.69 11.69
C CYS A 89 -3.77 -8.41 10.27
N ARG A 90 -4.77 -7.53 10.11
CA ARG A 90 -5.44 -7.27 8.82
C ARG A 90 -4.52 -6.70 7.76
N PHE A 91 -3.45 -6.01 8.15
CA PHE A 91 -2.46 -5.44 7.23
C PHE A 91 -1.86 -6.49 6.28
N LEU A 92 -1.87 -7.77 6.64
CA LEU A 92 -1.39 -8.84 5.75
C LEU A 92 -2.20 -8.96 4.46
N PHE A 93 -3.46 -8.55 4.49
CA PHE A 93 -4.43 -8.69 3.40
C PHE A 93 -5.06 -7.36 2.99
N ALA A 94 -4.62 -6.25 3.58
CA ALA A 94 -5.16 -4.92 3.36
C ALA A 94 -4.00 -3.96 3.06
N GLU A 95 -3.81 -3.64 1.78
CA GLU A 95 -2.79 -2.70 1.35
C GLU A 95 -3.08 -1.29 1.86
N THR A 96 -4.35 -0.92 2.04
CA THR A 96 -4.70 0.37 2.65
C THR A 96 -4.24 0.47 4.10
N ALA A 97 -4.24 -0.65 4.83
CA ALA A 97 -3.70 -0.71 6.19
C ALA A 97 -2.16 -0.80 6.21
N THR A 98 -1.56 -1.37 5.16
CA THR A 98 -0.10 -1.49 5.00
C THR A 98 0.54 -0.13 4.68
N PHE A 99 0.02 0.57 3.67
CA PHE A 99 0.62 1.79 3.13
C PHE A 99 -0.03 3.07 3.67
N GLY A 100 -1.19 2.96 4.31
CA GLY A 100 -1.91 4.09 4.90
C GLY A 100 -2.62 4.99 3.87
N PRO A 101 -3.30 6.05 4.33
CA PRO A 101 -4.13 6.90 3.48
C PRO A 101 -3.36 8.04 2.80
N ASP A 102 -2.13 8.34 3.24
CA ASP A 102 -1.35 9.51 2.79
C ASP A 102 -0.54 9.25 1.50
N ILE A 103 -0.90 8.23 0.73
CA ILE A 103 -0.22 7.84 -0.51
C ILE A 103 -0.53 8.87 -1.60
N GLU A 104 0.52 9.33 -2.27
CA GLU A 104 0.41 10.20 -3.45
C GLU A 104 0.40 9.40 -4.75
N GLU A 105 1.18 8.32 -4.82
CA GLU A 105 1.19 7.36 -5.94
C GLU A 105 1.51 5.95 -5.45
N PHE A 106 0.99 4.94 -6.15
CA PHE A 106 1.18 3.53 -5.82
C PHE A 106 1.40 2.68 -7.07
N HIS A 107 2.29 1.70 -7.00
CA HIS A 107 2.36 0.60 -7.97
C HIS A 107 2.73 -0.67 -7.23
N LYS A 108 2.10 -1.79 -7.57
CA LYS A 108 2.52 -3.11 -7.12
C LYS A 108 2.28 -4.14 -8.21
N THR A 109 3.27 -4.99 -8.40
CA THR A 109 3.22 -6.09 -9.36
C THR A 109 3.55 -7.39 -8.65
N THR A 110 2.78 -8.44 -8.95
CA THR A 110 3.05 -9.79 -8.46
C THR A 110 3.38 -10.73 -9.61
N PHE A 111 4.44 -11.48 -9.42
CA PHE A 111 4.98 -12.47 -10.35
C PHE A 111 4.86 -13.87 -9.77
N GLN A 112 4.84 -14.87 -10.64
CA GLN A 112 4.80 -16.28 -10.27
C GLN A 112 5.74 -17.14 -11.13
N ASP A 113 6.33 -18.17 -10.52
CA ASP A 113 7.03 -19.26 -11.21
C ASP A 113 7.04 -20.56 -10.38
N PRO A 114 6.58 -21.71 -10.94
CA PRO A 114 5.68 -21.78 -12.08
C PRO A 114 4.32 -21.14 -11.73
N PRO A 115 3.35 -21.07 -12.66
CA PRO A 115 1.98 -20.70 -12.32
C PRO A 115 1.44 -21.49 -11.13
N ASP A 116 0.77 -20.79 -10.20
CA ASP A 116 0.26 -21.34 -8.92
C ASP A 116 1.35 -21.92 -7.99
N GLY A 117 2.62 -21.54 -8.21
CA GLY A 117 3.80 -22.00 -7.49
C GLY A 117 4.39 -20.94 -6.56
N ALA A 118 5.67 -20.61 -6.75
CA ALA A 118 6.32 -19.56 -5.98
C ALA A 118 5.83 -18.18 -6.44
N LEU A 119 5.77 -17.23 -5.51
CA LEU A 119 5.30 -15.88 -5.73
C LEU A 119 6.36 -14.88 -5.30
N ILE A 120 6.51 -13.81 -6.07
CA ILE A 120 7.26 -12.63 -5.65
C ILE A 120 6.50 -11.38 -6.07
N SER A 121 6.30 -10.46 -5.14
CA SER A 121 5.66 -9.17 -5.37
C SER A 121 6.65 -8.07 -5.05
N GLU A 122 6.61 -7.01 -5.84
CA GLU A 122 7.24 -5.74 -5.51
C GLU A 122 6.18 -4.64 -5.54
N GLY A 123 6.26 -3.72 -4.60
CA GLY A 123 5.36 -2.57 -4.53
C GLY A 123 6.05 -1.33 -4.03
N ALA A 124 5.58 -0.17 -4.45
CA ALA A 124 6.05 1.13 -4.01
C ALA A 124 4.88 2.07 -3.80
N ALA A 125 4.85 2.73 -2.65
CA ALA A 125 4.02 3.89 -2.38
C ALA A 125 4.90 5.13 -2.24
N ALA A 126 4.62 6.18 -3.00
CA ALA A 126 5.25 7.48 -2.83
C ALA A 126 4.40 8.37 -1.93
N TYR A 127 5.05 9.15 -1.07
CA TYR A 127 4.43 10.05 -0.11
C TYR A 127 4.88 11.48 -0.36
N ARG A 128 4.13 12.45 0.17
CA ARG A 128 4.46 13.88 0.02
C ARG A 128 5.87 14.25 0.51
N ASP A 129 6.41 13.56 1.50
CA ASP A 129 7.72 13.79 2.10
C ASP A 129 8.23 12.54 2.83
N ALA A 130 9.52 12.53 3.15
CA ALA A 130 10.18 11.39 3.80
C ALA A 130 9.65 11.11 5.21
N ASP A 131 9.21 12.14 5.94
CA ASP A 131 8.67 11.97 7.29
C ASP A 131 7.31 11.28 7.24
N THR A 132 6.50 11.55 6.23
CA THR A 132 5.23 10.87 5.97
C THR A 132 5.46 9.40 5.59
N ALA A 133 6.45 9.12 4.74
CA ALA A 133 6.84 7.74 4.40
C ALA A 133 7.30 6.96 5.63
N ARG A 134 8.15 7.56 6.48
CA ARG A 134 8.58 6.94 7.75
C ARG A 134 7.43 6.77 8.74
N HIS A 135 6.50 7.71 8.78
CA HIS A 135 5.32 7.61 9.63
C HIS A 135 4.44 6.41 9.21
N ALA A 136 4.21 6.22 7.91
CA ALA A 136 3.50 5.06 7.40
C ALA A 136 4.20 3.74 7.77
N LEU A 137 5.52 3.65 7.59
CA LEU A 137 6.29 2.48 8.01
C LEU A 137 6.20 2.24 9.54
N GLY A 138 6.30 3.30 10.33
CA GLY A 138 6.18 3.23 11.80
C GLY A 138 4.79 2.78 12.25
N ALA A 139 3.73 3.21 11.57
CA ALA A 139 2.38 2.74 11.81
C ALA A 139 2.23 1.25 11.48
N LEU A 140 2.76 0.80 10.34
CA LEU A 140 2.79 -0.63 9.99
C LEU A 140 3.58 -1.45 11.01
N ALA A 141 4.76 -0.98 11.44
CA ALA A 141 5.55 -1.67 12.47
C ALA A 141 4.79 -1.76 13.82
N HIS A 142 3.99 -0.75 14.15
CA HIS A 142 3.12 -0.80 15.32
C HIS A 142 2.03 -1.87 15.19
N GLU A 143 1.35 -1.95 14.04
CA GLU A 143 0.34 -2.99 13.78
C GLU A 143 0.95 -4.40 13.79
N VAL A 144 2.15 -4.58 13.22
CA VAL A 144 2.88 -5.85 13.28
C VAL A 144 3.17 -6.25 14.73
N GLY A 145 3.65 -5.31 15.55
CA GLY A 145 3.89 -5.56 16.98
C GLY A 145 2.61 -5.86 17.76
N ALA A 146 1.50 -5.18 17.43
CA ALA A 146 0.20 -5.45 18.04
C ALA A 146 -0.33 -6.83 17.66
N CYS A 147 -0.25 -7.21 16.38
CA CYS A 147 -0.57 -8.55 15.91
C CYS A 147 0.29 -9.59 16.63
N ALA A 148 1.61 -9.42 16.66
CA ALA A 148 2.52 -10.36 17.32
C ALA A 148 2.22 -10.59 18.81
N GLY A 149 1.63 -9.60 19.49
CA GLY A 149 1.31 -9.66 20.92
C GLY A 149 0.06 -10.46 21.27
N ASP A 150 -0.79 -10.82 20.30
CA ASP A 150 -1.99 -11.64 20.51
C ASP A 150 -1.67 -13.15 20.44
N ALA A 151 -2.46 -13.98 21.12
CA ALA A 151 -2.21 -15.42 21.30
C ALA A 151 -2.06 -16.19 19.97
N ASP A 152 -2.77 -15.74 18.94
CA ASP A 152 -2.77 -16.31 17.60
C ASP A 152 -1.96 -15.48 16.60
N GLY A 153 -1.54 -14.26 16.94
CA GLY A 153 -0.96 -13.33 15.96
C GLY A 153 0.49 -13.61 15.59
N GLN A 154 1.24 -14.33 16.45
CA GLN A 154 2.59 -14.78 16.12
C GLN A 154 2.63 -15.67 14.86
N GLN A 155 1.57 -16.45 14.59
CA GLN A 155 1.49 -17.28 13.38
C GLN A 155 1.27 -16.44 12.10
N PHE A 156 0.73 -15.23 12.26
CA PHE A 156 0.47 -14.29 11.17
C PHE A 156 1.68 -13.43 10.84
N VAL A 157 2.57 -13.16 11.80
CA VAL A 157 3.78 -12.33 11.55
C VAL A 157 5.05 -13.16 11.39
N GLY A 158 5.14 -14.33 12.01
CA GLY A 158 6.37 -15.12 12.05
C GLY A 158 7.55 -14.37 12.71
N ASP A 159 8.77 -14.67 12.28
CA ASP A 159 9.95 -13.93 12.70
C ASP A 159 9.87 -12.51 12.12
N TRP A 160 10.02 -11.48 12.95
CA TRP A 160 9.93 -10.10 12.49
C TRP A 160 10.92 -9.19 13.20
N ASN A 161 11.29 -8.09 12.54
CA ASN A 161 12.17 -7.08 13.08
C ASN A 161 11.86 -5.72 12.45
N ALA A 162 11.89 -4.66 13.26
CA ALA A 162 11.67 -3.29 12.82
C ALA A 162 12.90 -2.42 13.14
N GLY A 163 13.33 -1.65 12.15
CA GLY A 163 14.32 -0.59 12.25
C GLY A 163 13.71 0.79 12.00
N ALA A 164 14.55 1.82 11.90
CA ALA A 164 14.08 3.19 11.65
C ALA A 164 13.44 3.37 10.25
N ASP A 165 14.02 2.73 9.24
CA ASP A 165 13.59 2.84 7.84
C ASP A 165 13.34 1.46 7.20
N SER A 166 13.24 0.39 8.00
CA SER A 166 13.02 -0.97 7.50
C SER A 166 12.11 -1.80 8.41
N LEU A 167 11.38 -2.72 7.82
CA LEU A 167 10.60 -3.74 8.54
C LEU A 167 10.71 -5.06 7.79
N HIS A 168 10.93 -6.14 8.51
CA HIS A 168 10.89 -7.50 7.98
C HIS A 168 9.89 -8.32 8.78
N LEU A 169 9.14 -9.19 8.11
CA LEU A 169 8.37 -10.26 8.73
C LEU A 169 8.36 -11.53 7.88
N GLY A 170 8.32 -12.69 8.52
CA GLY A 170 8.43 -14.01 7.90
C GLY A 170 7.21 -14.92 8.10
N PRO A 171 6.01 -14.53 7.63
CA PRO A 171 4.79 -15.30 7.89
C PRO A 171 4.66 -16.54 7.00
N GLY A 172 4.34 -17.69 7.59
CA GLY A 172 3.82 -18.85 6.83
C GLY A 172 4.70 -19.40 5.70
N GLY A 173 6.02 -19.20 5.77
CA GLY A 173 6.95 -19.61 4.70
C GLY A 173 7.14 -18.56 3.60
N CYS A 174 6.61 -17.35 3.79
CA CYS A 174 6.88 -16.17 3.01
C CYS A 174 7.75 -15.18 3.80
N GLY A 175 8.47 -14.31 3.11
CA GLY A 175 9.07 -13.09 3.64
C GLY A 175 8.36 -11.87 3.10
N ARG A 176 8.21 -10.83 3.94
CA ARG A 176 7.77 -9.48 3.52
C ARG A 176 8.76 -8.47 4.07
N ASP A 177 9.39 -7.75 3.16
CA ASP A 177 10.41 -6.74 3.44
C ASP A 177 9.86 -5.37 3.06
N TYR A 178 10.02 -4.41 3.96
CA TYR A 178 9.67 -3.02 3.73
C TYR A 178 10.88 -2.13 3.95
N ARG A 179 11.00 -1.10 3.13
CA ARG A 179 12.04 -0.10 3.29
C ARG A 179 11.56 1.27 2.85
N VAL A 180 11.89 2.29 3.64
CA VAL A 180 11.75 3.69 3.21
C VAL A 180 13.03 4.12 2.51
N VAL A 181 12.88 4.66 1.30
CA VAL A 181 13.97 5.23 0.50
C VAL A 181 13.48 6.57 -0.06
N SER A 182 14.12 7.67 0.32
CA SER A 182 13.66 9.03 0.01
C SER A 182 12.21 9.26 0.48
N VAL A 183 11.27 9.50 -0.44
CA VAL A 183 9.85 9.71 -0.16
C VAL A 183 8.98 8.47 -0.43
N ALA A 184 9.60 7.32 -0.75
CA ALA A 184 8.87 6.09 -1.07
C ALA A 184 9.02 5.02 0.03
N MET A 185 7.94 4.30 0.30
CA MET A 185 7.98 3.02 1.01
C MET A 185 7.85 1.88 0.00
N VAL A 186 8.87 1.05 -0.06
CA VAL A 186 8.96 -0.12 -0.96
C VAL A 186 8.61 -1.37 -0.16
N GLU A 187 7.80 -2.25 -0.73
CA GLU A 187 7.51 -3.61 -0.26
C GLU A 187 8.11 -4.63 -1.23
N VAL A 188 8.73 -5.68 -0.71
CA VAL A 188 9.00 -6.91 -1.45
C VAL A 188 8.43 -8.09 -0.67
N THR A 189 7.50 -8.83 -1.26
CA THR A 189 6.95 -10.05 -0.68
C THR A 189 7.45 -11.24 -1.50
N SER A 190 7.90 -12.30 -0.83
CA SER A 190 8.46 -13.49 -1.48
C SER A 190 7.95 -14.75 -0.79
N CYS A 191 7.31 -15.65 -1.55
CA CYS A 191 6.81 -16.94 -1.07
C CYS A 191 7.39 -18.04 -1.96
N GLY A 192 8.11 -19.00 -1.38
CA GLY A 192 8.72 -20.09 -2.14
C GLY A 192 10.02 -19.73 -2.87
N PHE A 193 10.51 -18.48 -2.77
CA PHE A 193 11.88 -18.11 -3.13
C PHE A 193 12.76 -17.91 -1.88
N PRO A 194 14.09 -18.12 -1.97
CA PRO A 194 15.01 -17.80 -0.89
C PRO A 194 14.99 -16.30 -0.54
N GLN A 195 15.21 -15.96 0.74
CA GLN A 195 15.28 -14.56 1.22
C GLN A 195 16.29 -13.71 0.43
N SER A 196 17.39 -14.31 -0.05
CA SER A 196 18.37 -13.59 -0.87
C SER A 196 17.77 -12.97 -2.15
N VAL A 197 16.69 -13.55 -2.68
CA VAL A 197 16.00 -13.02 -3.85
C VAL A 197 15.29 -11.70 -3.49
N SER A 198 14.54 -11.65 -2.39
CA SER A 198 13.88 -10.41 -1.97
C SER A 198 14.89 -9.31 -1.59
N ASP A 199 16.01 -9.68 -0.95
CA ASP A 199 17.09 -8.75 -0.63
C ASP A 199 17.70 -8.10 -1.90
N ILE A 200 17.91 -8.90 -2.96
CA ILE A 200 18.42 -8.41 -4.25
C ILE A 200 17.38 -7.51 -4.93
N VAL A 201 16.11 -7.89 -4.95
CA VAL A 201 15.03 -7.06 -5.54
C VAL A 201 14.96 -5.72 -4.82
N MET A 202 14.86 -5.72 -3.49
CA MET A 202 14.83 -4.51 -2.66
C MET A 202 16.05 -3.61 -2.92
N THR A 203 17.23 -4.19 -3.05
CA THR A 203 18.46 -3.45 -3.36
C THR A 203 18.42 -2.80 -4.74
N ASN A 204 17.89 -3.50 -5.75
CA ASN A 204 17.78 -2.95 -7.10
C ASN A 204 16.75 -1.82 -7.17
N ILE A 205 15.58 -1.98 -6.54
CA ILE A 205 14.57 -0.91 -6.47
C ILE A 205 15.15 0.31 -5.77
N ALA A 206 15.80 0.13 -4.61
CA ALA A 206 16.43 1.23 -3.88
C ALA A 206 17.50 1.96 -4.71
N SER A 207 18.20 1.25 -5.60
CA SER A 207 19.20 1.86 -6.49
C SER A 207 18.60 2.65 -7.66
N ASN A 208 17.34 2.42 -7.99
CA ASN A 208 16.61 3.19 -9.01
C ASN A 208 16.02 4.49 -8.44
N VAL A 209 15.90 4.61 -7.10
CA VAL A 209 15.38 5.82 -6.45
C VAL A 209 16.38 6.97 -6.61
N PRO A 210 15.97 8.12 -7.18
CA PRO A 210 16.85 9.28 -7.30
C PRO A 210 17.29 9.84 -5.94
N GLY A 211 18.55 10.24 -5.86
CA GLY A 211 19.19 10.83 -4.68
C GLY A 211 19.18 12.35 -4.66
#